data_AF-A0A932CNT8-F1
#
_entry.id   AF-A0A932CNT8-F1
#
_cell.length_a   1.000
_cell.length_b   1.000
_cell.length_c   1.000
_cell.angle_alpha   90.00
_cell.angle_beta   90.00
_cell.angle_gamma   90.00
#
_symmetry.space_group_name_H-M   'P 1'
#
loop_
_entity.id
_entity.type
_entity.pdbx_description
1 polymer ?
#
loop_
_entity_poly.entity_id
_entity_poly.type
_entity_poly.pdbx_seq_one_letter_code
_entity_poly.pdbx_strand_id
1 'polypeptide(L)'
;MTEEERGFLEKYCIRFGKLAIEMGYISLDQLCWAMEYQIKEDLSNKPHKVIGQILFEQGWMTPQQIDEVLKRLFPKKMEESE
;
A
#
# COMPACT_ATOMS: atom_id res chain seq x y z
N MET A 1 -1.70 12.65 12.86
CA MET A 1 -0.80 12.49 11.71
C MET A 1 -0.40 13.87 11.24
N THR A 2 0.88 14.15 11.10
CA THR A 2 1.40 15.44 10.61
C THR A 2 1.23 15.53 9.09
N GLU A 3 1.26 16.74 8.51
CA GLU A 3 1.23 16.91 7.04
C GLU A 3 2.41 16.22 6.35
N GLU A 4 3.56 16.12 7.03
CA GLU A 4 4.76 15.43 6.55
C GLU A 4 4.54 13.92 6.41
N GLU A 5 3.91 13.28 7.41
CA GLU A 5 3.57 11.86 7.38
C GLU A 5 2.56 11.56 6.25
N ARG A 6 1.64 12.49 5.98
CA ARG A 6 0.64 12.37 4.91
C ARG A 6 1.28 12.41 3.52
N GLY A 7 2.17 13.37 3.26
CA GLY A 7 2.89 13.47 1.98
C GLY A 7 3.85 12.29 1.74
N PHE A 8 4.40 11.73 2.81
CA PHE A 8 5.19 10.50 2.75
C PHE A 8 4.29 9.32 2.32
N LEU A 9 3.17 9.09 3.01
CA LEU A 9 2.24 7.98 2.71
C LEU A 9 1.68 8.03 1.28
N GLU A 10 1.31 9.22 0.79
CA GLU A 10 0.79 9.39 -0.57
C GLU A 10 1.79 8.94 -1.65
N LYS A 11 3.06 9.28 -1.47
CA LYS A 11 4.14 8.88 -2.39
C LYS A 11 4.38 7.37 -2.40
N TYR A 12 4.27 6.69 -1.25
CA TYR A 12 4.46 5.24 -1.17
C TYR A 12 3.22 4.45 -1.58
N CYS A 13 2.02 5.00 -1.41
CA CYS A 13 0.77 4.37 -1.85
C CYS A 13 0.76 4.15 -3.37
N ILE A 14 1.14 5.17 -4.16
CA ILE A 14 1.17 5.06 -5.62
C ILE A 14 2.21 4.03 -6.07
N ARG A 15 3.40 4.02 -5.46
CA ARG A 15 4.47 3.08 -5.82
C ARG A 15 4.11 1.64 -5.46
N PHE A 16 3.50 1.44 -4.28
CA PHE A 16 2.99 0.14 -3.87
C PHE A 16 1.94 -0.37 -4.86
N GLY A 17 0.92 0.45 -5.14
CA GLY A 17 -0.16 0.08 -6.05
C GLY A 17 0.32 -0.25 -7.46
N LYS A 18 1.24 0.54 -8.01
CA LYS A 18 1.84 0.27 -9.32
C LYS A 18 2.57 -1.07 -9.34
N LEU A 19 3.37 -1.38 -8.33
CA LEU A 19 4.07 -2.66 -8.23
C LEU A 19 3.10 -3.84 -8.11
N ALA A 20 2.03 -3.70 -7.32
CA ALA A 20 1.01 -4.73 -7.18
C ALA A 20 0.28 -5.04 -8.51
N ILE A 21 0.06 -4.02 -9.35
CA ILE A 21 -0.47 -4.19 -10.72
C ILE A 21 0.57 -4.87 -11.62
N GLU A 22 1.83 -4.41 -11.61
CA GLU A 22 2.91 -5.00 -12.40
C GLU A 22 3.16 -6.48 -12.07
N MET A 23 2.90 -6.87 -10.83
CA MET A 23 3.01 -8.24 -10.34
C MET A 23 1.73 -9.08 -10.59
N GLY A 24 0.67 -8.47 -11.11
CA GLY A 24 -0.60 -9.15 -11.43
C GLY A 24 -1.46 -9.51 -10.22
N TYR A 25 -1.21 -8.90 -9.05
CA TYR A 25 -1.98 -9.16 -7.83
C TYR A 25 -3.29 -8.40 -7.78
N ILE A 26 -3.31 -7.20 -8.34
CA ILE A 26 -4.50 -6.36 -8.41
C ILE A 26 -4.67 -5.73 -9.79
N SER A 27 -5.89 -5.32 -10.13
CA SER A 27 -6.18 -4.50 -11.30
C SER A 27 -6.04 -3.00 -10.99
N LEU A 28 -6.03 -2.17 -12.06
CA LEU A 28 -6.11 -0.72 -11.93
C LEU A 28 -7.39 -0.29 -11.19
N ASP A 29 -8.52 -0.92 -11.48
CA ASP A 29 -9.81 -0.60 -10.85
C ASP A 29 -9.79 -0.86 -9.35
N GLN A 30 -9.17 -1.97 -8.92
CA GLN A 30 -8.99 -2.30 -7.50
C GLN A 30 -8.09 -1.29 -6.79
N LEU A 31 -7.02 -0.83 -7.46
CA LEU A 31 -6.16 0.21 -6.92
C LEU A 31 -6.92 1.54 -6.78
N CYS A 32 -7.63 1.98 -7.82
CA CYS A 32 -8.43 3.20 -7.79
C CYS A 32 -9.46 3.15 -6.65
N TRP A 33 -10.17 2.04 -6.51
CA TRP A 33 -11.13 1.84 -5.43
C TRP A 33 -10.49 1.95 -4.04
N ALA A 34 -9.33 1.29 -3.84
CA ALA A 34 -8.62 1.33 -2.56
C ALA A 34 -8.15 2.74 -2.20
N MET A 35 -7.71 3.53 -3.18
CA MET A 35 -7.33 4.94 -2.98
C MET A 35 -8.52 5.81 -2.60
N GLU A 36 -9.66 5.65 -3.30
CA GLU A 36 -10.89 6.35 -2.93
C GLU A 36 -11.38 5.98 -1.53
N TYR A 37 -11.31 4.69 -1.18
CA TYR A 37 -11.70 4.20 0.14
C TYR A 37 -10.82 4.79 1.25
N GLN A 38 -9.50 4.82 1.04
CA GLN A 38 -8.54 5.44 1.95
C GLN A 38 -8.91 6.91 2.21
N ILE A 39 -9.10 7.70 1.16
CA ILE A 39 -9.47 9.12 1.27
C ILE A 39 -10.78 9.30 2.06
N LYS A 40 -11.78 8.45 1.82
CA LYS A 40 -13.07 8.51 2.52
C LYS A 40 -12.94 8.18 4.02
N GLU A 41 -12.14 7.18 4.38
CA GLU A 41 -11.90 6.81 5.78
C GLU A 41 -11.06 7.88 6.51
N ASP A 42 -10.10 8.50 5.82
CA ASP A 42 -9.25 9.57 6.35
C ASP A 42 -10.06 10.82 6.72
N LEU A 43 -11.13 11.11 5.97
CA LEU A 43 -12.09 12.18 6.26
C LEU A 43 -13.01 11.85 7.44
N SER A 44 -13.07 10.58 7.86
CA SER A 44 -14.03 10.08 8.86
C SER A 44 -13.47 9.98 10.29
N ASN A 45 -12.30 10.56 10.59
CA ASN A 45 -11.58 10.46 11.88
C ASN A 45 -11.30 9.02 12.35
N LYS A 46 -11.34 8.04 11.45
CA LYS A 46 -11.00 6.65 11.75
C LYS A 46 -9.49 6.44 11.69
N PRO A 47 -8.98 5.34 12.28
CA PRO A 47 -7.57 4.96 12.11
C PRO A 47 -7.23 4.88 10.62
N HIS A 48 -6.17 5.58 10.21
CA HIS A 48 -5.67 5.53 8.83
C HIS A 48 -5.34 4.09 8.46
N LYS A 49 -5.97 3.59 7.39
CA LYS A 49 -5.60 2.33 6.78
C LYS A 49 -4.68 2.59 5.60
N VAL A 50 -3.57 1.86 5.53
CA VAL A 50 -2.70 1.88 4.36
C VAL A 50 -3.32 1.06 3.22
N ILE A 51 -2.98 1.39 1.97
CA ILE A 51 -3.51 0.68 0.79
C ILE A 51 -3.32 -0.84 0.89
N GLY A 52 -2.15 -1.32 1.31
CA GLY A 52 -1.92 -2.77 1.48
C GLY A 52 -2.90 -3.43 2.46
N GLN A 53 -3.28 -2.75 3.55
CA GLN A 53 -4.26 -3.26 4.50
C GLN A 53 -5.67 -3.26 3.89
N ILE A 54 -6.05 -2.22 3.15
CA ILE A 54 -7.35 -2.14 2.46
C ILE A 54 -7.47 -3.31 1.46
N LEU A 55 -6.45 -3.54 0.64
CA LEU A 55 -6.42 -4.62 -0.35
C LEU A 55 -6.48 -6.01 0.30
N PHE A 56 -5.87 -6.19 1.47
CA PHE A 56 -5.97 -7.41 2.26
C PHE A 56 -7.39 -7.64 2.82
N GLU A 57 -7.98 -6.61 3.43
CA GLU A 57 -9.33 -6.68 4.01
C GLU A 57 -10.41 -6.94 2.95
N GLN A 58 -10.21 -6.46 1.71
CA GLN A 58 -11.08 -6.78 0.57
C GLN A 58 -10.84 -8.18 -0.03
N GLY A 59 -9.82 -8.91 0.45
CA GLY A 59 -9.45 -10.21 -0.09
C GLY A 59 -8.80 -10.17 -1.48
N TRP A 60 -8.36 -8.98 -1.93
CA TRP A 60 -7.71 -8.81 -3.24
C TRP A 60 -6.22 -9.12 -3.19
N MET A 61 -5.60 -9.05 -2.01
CA MET A 61 -4.23 -9.48 -1.80
C MET A 61 -4.09 -10.36 -0.57
N THR A 62 -3.17 -11.32 -0.61
CA THR A 62 -2.76 -12.11 0.55
C THR A 62 -1.61 -11.42 1.32
N PRO A 63 -1.37 -11.79 2.58
CA PRO A 63 -0.21 -11.28 3.33
C PRO A 63 1.12 -11.55 2.62
N GLN A 64 1.24 -12.71 1.93
CA GLN A 64 2.42 -13.09 1.17
C GLN A 64 2.63 -12.16 -0.04
N GLN A 65 1.57 -11.88 -0.80
CA GLN A 65 1.64 -10.95 -1.93
C GLN A 65 2.03 -9.54 -1.49
N ILE A 66 1.50 -9.08 -0.34
CA ILE A 66 1.86 -7.78 0.24
C ILE A 66 3.35 -7.74 0.60
N ASP A 67 3.86 -8.78 1.26
CA ASP A 67 5.28 -8.89 1.62
C ASP A 67 6.20 -8.85 0.39
N GLU A 68 5.83 -9.52 -0.70
CA GLU A 68 6.58 -9.49 -1.95
C GLU A 68 6.60 -8.09 -2.60
N VAL A 69 5.47 -7.39 -2.59
CA VAL A 69 5.41 -5.99 -3.06
C VAL A 69 6.28 -5.09 -2.18
N LEU A 70 6.24 -5.26 -0.86
CA LEU A 70 7.06 -4.48 0.07
C LEU A 70 8.56 -4.74 -0.12
N LYS A 71 8.97 -5.99 -0.35
CA LYS A 71 10.36 -6.35 -0.67
C LYS A 71 10.86 -5.66 -1.94
N ARG A 72 10.00 -5.50 -2.95
CA ARG A 72 10.34 -4.80 -4.19
C ARG A 72 10.30 -3.28 -4.05
N LEU A 73 9.44 -2.76 -3.18
CA LEU A 73 9.33 -1.33 -2.89
C LEU A 73 10.51 -0.81 -2.05
N PHE A 74 10.96 -1.64 -1.10
CA PHE A 74 12.12 -1.41 -0.23
C PHE A 74 13.14 -2.54 -0.44
N PRO A 75 13.79 -2.61 -1.61
CA PRO A 75 14.82 -3.60 -1.87
C PRO A 75 15.93 -3.33 -0.86
N LYS A 76 16.02 -4.18 0.16
CA LYS A 76 16.98 -3.96 1.22
C LYS A 76 18.37 -4.21 0.64
N LYS A 77 19.28 -3.25 0.80
CA LYS A 77 20.66 -3.61 1.15
C LYS A 77 20.58 -4.24 2.54
N MET A 78 20.18 -5.51 2.62
CA MET A 78 20.42 -6.38 3.78
C MET A 78 21.66 -7.18 3.41
N GLU A 79 22.81 -6.52 3.41
CA GLU A 79 24.04 -7.19 3.81
C GLU A 79 24.52 -6.47 5.06
N GLU A 80 25.11 -7.26 5.97
CA GLU A 80 25.59 -6.92 7.31
C GLU A 80 24.44 -6.76 8.33
N SER A 81 24.30 -7.64 9.32
CA SER A 81 25.35 -8.20 10.17
C SER A 81 25.24 -9.72 10.35
N GLU A 82 26.37 -10.39 10.10
CA GLU A 82 26.72 -11.69 10.71
C GLU A 82 26.92 -11.56 12.23
#